data_AF-A0A8T2Z3Z9-F1
#
_entry.id   AF-A0A8T2Z3Z9-F1
#
_cell.length_a   1.000
_cell.length_b   1.000
_cell.length_c   1.000
_cell.angle_alpha   90.00
_cell.angle_beta   90.00
_cell.angle_gamma   90.00
#
_symmetry.space_group_name_H-M   'P 1'
#
loop_
_entity.id
_entity.type
_entity.pdbx_description
1 polymer ?
#
loop_
_entity_poly.entity_id
_entity_poly.type
_entity_poly.pdbx_seq_one_letter_code
_entity_poly.pdbx_strand_id
1 'polypeptide(L)' 'KKENTSEDGKFRVFDHPNHNDFQHQDFQRDGLNDRESAIMDLASINAATDNFSETNLLGQGGFGPVYK' A
#
# COMPACT_ATOMS: atom_id res chain seq x y z
N LYS A 1 38.72 -33.84 -11.42
CA LYS A 1 38.56 -33.20 -12.75
C LYS A 1 37.07 -33.12 -13.01
N LYS A 2 36.43 -31.99 -12.69
CA LYS A 2 35.04 -31.74 -13.07
C LYS A 2 35.10 -31.12 -14.47
N GLU A 3 34.49 -31.83 -15.40
CA GLU A 3 34.39 -31.51 -16.81
C GLU A 3 33.39 -30.36 -16.96
N ASN A 4 33.87 -29.22 -17.49
CA ASN A 4 33.03 -28.10 -17.88
C ASN A 4 32.83 -28.20 -19.40
N THR A 5 31.60 -28.45 -19.81
CA THR A 5 31.13 -28.48 -21.21
C THR A 5 29.68 -27.94 -21.13
N SER A 6 29.16 -27.07 -22.01
CA SER A 6 29.63 -26.56 -23.28
C SER A 6 29.22 -25.08 -23.45
N GLU A 7 30.01 -24.36 -24.25
CA GLU A 7 29.82 -22.97 -24.66
C GLU A 7 28.85 -22.88 -25.84
N ASP A 8 27.55 -22.80 -25.62
CA ASP A 8 26.61 -22.62 -26.74
C ASP A 8 25.37 -21.82 -26.38
N GLY A 9 25.35 -21.23 -25.18
CA GLY A 9 24.33 -20.27 -24.79
C GLY A 9 24.57 -18.96 -25.52
N LYS A 10 24.33 -18.92 -26.84
CA LYS A 10 23.95 -17.69 -27.53
C LYS A 10 22.89 -17.05 -26.64
N PHE A 11 23.28 -16.03 -25.89
CA PHE A 11 22.36 -15.23 -25.12
C PHE A 11 21.44 -14.63 -26.16
N ARG A 12 20.32 -15.30 -26.39
CA ARG A 12 19.22 -14.76 -27.16
C ARG A 12 18.87 -13.51 -26.37
N VAL A 13 19.24 -12.36 -26.93
CA VAL A 13 18.64 -11.09 -26.59
C VAL A 13 17.18 -11.23 -27.02
N PHE A 14 16.42 -11.99 -26.22
CA PHE A 14 14.99 -11.82 -26.17
C PHE A 14 14.81 -10.39 -25.72
N ASP A 15 14.12 -9.62 -26.56
CA ASP A 15 13.74 -8.22 -26.36
C ASP A 15 14.00 -7.75 -24.94
N HIS A 16 14.95 -6.83 -24.76
CA HIS A 16 15.01 -6.09 -23.51
C HIS A 16 13.67 -5.36 -23.40
N PRO A 17 12.75 -5.78 -22.52
CA PRO A 17 11.53 -5.03 -22.31
C PRO A 17 12.01 -3.77 -21.63
N ASN A 18 11.85 -2.66 -22.33
CA ASN A 18 12.14 -1.35 -21.78
C ASN A 18 11.45 -1.26 -20.42
N HIS A 19 12.23 -0.89 -19.42
CA HIS A 19 11.84 -0.72 -18.04
C HIS A 19 10.51 0.04 -18.00
N ASN A 20 9.41 -0.60 -17.58
CA ASN A 20 8.18 -0.04 -16.96
C ASN A 20 6.86 -0.85 -17.17
N ASP A 21 6.88 -2.16 -17.40
CA ASP A 21 5.63 -2.98 -17.46
C ASP A 21 5.20 -3.56 -16.10
N PHE A 22 5.11 -2.70 -15.08
CA PHE A 22 4.23 -2.91 -13.94
C PHE A 22 3.02 -1.98 -14.08
N GLN A 23 2.29 -2.11 -15.19
CA GLN A 23 0.97 -1.50 -15.32
C GLN A 23 0.02 -2.28 -14.40
N HIS A 24 -0.11 -1.74 -13.19
CA HIS A 24 -1.32 -1.64 -12.40
C HIS A 24 -2.37 -2.73 -12.61
N GLN A 25 -2.52 -3.58 -11.59
CA GLN A 25 -3.73 -4.39 -11.40
C GLN A 25 -4.92 -3.44 -11.27
N ASP A 26 -5.69 -3.29 -12.34
CA ASP A 26 -7.01 -2.67 -12.29
C ASP A 26 -7.95 -3.61 -11.50
N PHE A 27 -7.89 -3.50 -10.18
CA PHE A 27 -9.09 -3.70 -9.38
C PHE A 27 -9.99 -2.52 -9.72
N GLN A 28 -10.94 -2.74 -10.62
CA GLN A 28 -12.04 -1.80 -10.86
C GLN A 28 -12.87 -1.67 -9.56
N ARG A 29 -12.37 -0.88 -8.61
CA ARG A 29 -13.23 -0.11 -7.73
C ARG A 29 -13.66 1.07 -8.56
N ASP A 30 -14.82 0.92 -9.20
CA ASP A 30 -15.46 2.01 -9.89
C ASP A 30 -15.62 3.20 -8.92
N GLY A 31 -14.75 4.20 -9.06
CA GLY A 31 -15.09 5.59 -8.72
C GLY A 31 -14.48 6.25 -7.48
N LEU A 32 -13.40 5.75 -6.86
CA LEU A 32 -12.64 6.56 -5.89
C LEU A 32 -11.15 6.42 -6.16
N ASN A 33 -10.54 7.53 -6.57
CA ASN A 33 -9.13 7.63 -6.93
C ASN A 33 -8.24 7.05 -5.82
N ASP A 34 -7.29 6.17 -6.16
CA ASP A 34 -6.38 5.51 -5.21
C ASP A 34 -5.47 6.47 -4.39
N ARG A 35 -5.51 7.78 -4.69
CA ARG A 35 -4.86 8.85 -3.90
C ARG A 35 -5.75 9.49 -2.85
N GLU A 36 -7.06 9.30 -2.91
CA GLU A 36 -8.03 9.65 -1.86
C GLU A 36 -8.23 8.46 -0.91
N SER A 37 -7.12 7.87 -0.48
CA SER A 37 -7.10 6.90 0.62
C SER A 37 -7.73 7.58 1.85
N ALA A 38 -9.01 7.29 2.10
CA ALA A 38 -9.84 7.74 3.22
C ALA A 38 -9.33 9.03 3.91
N ILE A 39 -9.27 10.15 3.18
CA ILE A 39 -8.96 11.43 3.80
C ILE A 39 -10.17 11.80 4.66
N MET A 40 -10.03 11.63 5.97
CA MET A 40 -11.00 12.09 6.96
C MET A 40 -10.64 13.52 7.36
N ASP A 41 -11.63 14.40 7.33
CA ASP A 41 -11.50 15.76 7.83
C ASP A 41 -11.53 15.78 9.36
N LEU A 42 -10.84 16.75 9.95
CA LEU A 42 -10.77 16.89 11.41
C LEU A 42 -12.15 17.15 12.03
N ALA A 43 -13.06 17.83 11.32
CA ALA A 43 -14.40 18.08 11.81
C ALA A 43 -15.20 16.77 11.96
N SER A 44 -15.08 15.84 11.02
CA SER A 44 -15.66 14.50 11.16
C SER A 44 -15.05 13.70 12.32
N ILE A 45 -13.73 13.76 12.53
CA ILE A 45 -13.08 13.09 13.67
C ILE A 45 -13.59 13.66 15.00
N ASN A 46 -13.71 14.99 15.10
CA ASN A 46 -14.25 15.66 16.27
C ASN A 46 -15.70 15.25 16.54
N ALA A 47 -16.54 15.21 15.49
CA ALA A 47 -17.93 14.80 15.63
C ALA A 47 -18.07 13.32 16.04
N ALA A 48 -17.24 12.43 15.48
CA ALA A 48 -17.26 11.00 15.81
C ALA A 48 -16.80 10.73 17.25
N THR A 49 -15.76 11.44 17.70
CA THR A 49 -15.19 11.27 19.03
C THR A 49 -15.83 12.15 20.11
N ASP A 50 -16.86 12.94 19.78
CA ASP A 50 -17.44 13.97 20.65
C ASP A 50 -16.35 14.88 21.25
N ASN A 51 -15.54 15.49 20.39
CA ASN A 51 -14.38 16.30 20.73
C ASN A 51 -13.40 15.59 21.69
N PHE A 52 -13.12 14.30 21.43
CA PHE A 52 -12.26 13.46 22.29
C PHE A 52 -12.75 13.39 23.75
N SER A 53 -14.06 13.34 23.95
CA SER A 53 -14.67 13.18 25.28
C SER A 53 -14.20 11.91 25.98
N GLU A 54 -13.99 11.97 27.30
CA GLU A 54 -13.62 10.81 28.12
C GLU A 54 -14.65 9.66 28.04
N THR A 55 -15.92 9.98 27.74
CA THR A 55 -16.97 8.95 27.56
C THR A 55 -16.76 8.07 26.32
N ASN A 56 -15.92 8.54 25.39
CA ASN A 56 -15.54 7.81 24.18
C ASN A 56 -14.14 7.20 24.27
N LEU A 57 -13.41 7.42 25.38
CA LEU A 57 -12.13 6.78 25.62
C LEU A 57 -12.31 5.28 25.85
N LEU A 58 -11.67 4.48 25.01
CA LEU A 58 -11.59 3.03 25.13
C LEU A 58 -10.43 2.58 26.02
N GLY A 59 -9.34 3.35 26.05
CA GLY A 59 -8.19 3.09 26.92
C GLY A 59 -6.96 3.93 26.57
N GLN A 60 -5.92 3.82 27.38
CA GLN A 60 -4.63 4.50 27.17
C GLN A 60 -3.47 3.53 27.43
N GLY A 61 -2.48 3.55 26.53
CA GLY A 61 -1.25 2.75 26.65
C GLY A 61 -0.01 3.50 26.20
N GLY A 62 1.07 2.77 25.89
CA GLY A 62 2.33 3.37 25.42
C GLY A 62 2.25 4.13 24.10
N PHE A 63 1.14 3.99 23.37
CA PHE A 63 0.85 4.69 22.12
C PHE A 63 -0.11 5.88 22.30
N GLY A 64 -0.58 6.14 23.52
CA GLY A 64 -1.55 7.19 23.81
C GLY A 64 -3.00 6.70 23.99
N PRO A 65 -3.97 7.62 24.03
CA PRO A 65 -5.39 7.34 24.20
C PRO A 65 -6.04 6.84 22.91
N VAL A 66 -7.02 5.94 23.05
CA VAL A 66 -7.81 5.37 21.94
C VAL A 66 -9.28 5.72 22.16
N TYR A 67 -9.94 6.28 21.15
CA TYR A 67 -11.35 6.67 21.19
C TYR A 67 -12.18 5.82 20.23
N LYS A 68 -13.46 5.59 20.55
CA LYS A 68 -14.43 4.92 19.67
C LYS A 68 -15.03 5.86 18.64
#